data_AF-A0A9Q0UBH2-F1
#
_entry.id   AF-A0A9Q0UBH2-F1
#
_cell.length_a   1.000
_cell.length_b   1.000
_cell.length_c   1.000
_cell.angle_alpha   90.00
_cell.angle_beta   90.00
_cell.angle_gamma   90.00
#
_symmetry.space_group_name_H-M   'P 1'
#
loop_
_entity.id
_entity.type
_entity.pdbx_description
1 polymer ?
#
loop_
_entity_poly.entity_id
_entity_poly.type
_entity_poly.pdbx_seq_one_letter_code
_entity_poly.pdbx_strand_id
1 'polypeptide(L)'
;MLNSFKIYIYTPSKPFSFPSPIESLFFASLQASSFVTQNPEEAHLFFVPFASNIPTRSIARFIRDLRMEFPYWNRTLGADHFYVSCTGLGYESDRNLVELKKNSVQISCSPVPEGKFVPHKDITLPPLASFTYASHSPGNKTTRYLVMHNVAKDSKLVNELRNDSDFLMESEPSNEMTLVERLGRSMFCLFEYGADISGIGKALRFGCVPVMVTDRPMQDLPLMDVLNWQKIVVFVGSGGGVKEVKRVVDRACRDDECEGTRRLGTAASQHFGWNEIPEPYDSFYMEIAHNFLLLSLRSHLGMSLVVRMWLSKGSCSLCLAVGGQVPG
;
A
#
# COMPACT_ATOMS: atom_id res chain seq x y z
N MET A 1 -7.80 -0.65 22.23
CA MET A 1 -8.95 -0.68 21.29
C MET A 1 -8.73 -1.68 20.17
N LEU A 2 -7.57 -1.76 19.50
CA LEU A 2 -7.26 -2.88 18.60
C LEU A 2 -7.22 -4.26 19.28
N ASN A 3 -6.93 -4.33 20.59
CA ASN A 3 -6.85 -5.61 21.32
C ASN A 3 -8.17 -6.43 21.35
N SER A 4 -9.32 -5.79 21.14
CA SER A 4 -10.61 -6.48 21.04
C SER A 4 -11.01 -6.78 19.59
N PHE A 5 -10.28 -6.26 18.61
CA PHE A 5 -10.56 -6.54 17.21
C PHE A 5 -10.17 -7.97 16.89
N LYS A 6 -11.10 -8.71 16.28
CA LYS A 6 -10.95 -10.14 16.00
C LYS A 6 -11.26 -10.46 14.56
N ILE A 7 -10.42 -11.30 13.97
CA ILE A 7 -10.50 -11.77 12.60
C ILE A 7 -10.64 -13.28 12.66
N TYR A 8 -11.69 -13.81 12.01
CA TYR A 8 -11.81 -15.24 11.78
C TYR A 8 -11.22 -15.57 10.40
N ILE A 9 -10.38 -16.60 10.34
CA ILE A 9 -9.82 -17.10 9.09
C ILE A 9 -10.62 -18.32 8.69
N TYR A 10 -11.22 -18.31 7.49
CA TYR A 10 -11.85 -19.53 6.98
C TYR A 10 -10.83 -20.65 6.80
N THR A 11 -11.21 -21.87 7.15
CA THR A 11 -10.38 -23.05 6.89
C THR A 11 -10.64 -23.54 5.47
N PRO A 12 -9.67 -23.49 4.54
CA PRO A 12 -9.86 -24.03 3.22
C PRO A 12 -9.92 -25.56 3.28
N SER A 13 -10.77 -26.17 2.46
CA SER A 13 -10.90 -27.64 2.39
C SER A 13 -9.67 -28.34 1.79
N LYS A 14 -8.79 -27.58 1.12
CA LYS A 14 -7.54 -28.06 0.55
C LYS A 14 -6.40 -27.12 0.92
N PRO A 15 -5.19 -27.65 1.18
CA PRO A 15 -3.99 -26.82 1.31
C PRO A 15 -3.78 -25.97 0.06
N PHE A 16 -3.31 -24.74 0.25
CA PHE A 16 -2.94 -23.83 -0.82
C PHE A 16 -1.73 -23.01 -0.36
N SER A 17 -1.04 -22.40 -1.32
CA SER A 17 0.01 -21.41 -1.06
C SER A 17 -0.27 -20.16 -1.87
N PHE A 18 0.08 -19.01 -1.31
CA PHE A 18 0.05 -17.78 -2.08
C PHE A 18 1.21 -17.75 -3.08
N PRO A 19 0.98 -17.34 -4.33
CA PRO A 19 2.04 -17.29 -5.34
C PRO A 19 3.03 -16.16 -5.10
N SER A 20 2.63 -15.10 -4.40
CA SER A 20 3.48 -13.94 -4.14
C SER A 20 4.12 -13.98 -2.74
N PRO A 21 5.39 -13.59 -2.60
CA PRO A 21 6.03 -13.46 -1.29
C PRO A 21 5.31 -12.49 -0.35
N ILE A 22 4.78 -11.37 -0.87
CA ILE A 22 4.06 -10.37 -0.05
C ILE A 22 2.71 -10.90 0.45
N GLU A 23 1.99 -11.69 -0.37
CA GLU A 23 0.74 -12.33 0.05
C GLU A 23 1.02 -13.38 1.14
N SER A 24 2.07 -14.18 0.94
CA SER A 24 2.52 -15.17 1.92
C SER A 24 2.92 -14.53 3.24
N LEU A 25 3.65 -13.41 3.18
CA LEU A 25 4.06 -12.65 4.36
C LEU A 25 2.85 -12.07 5.09
N PHE A 26 1.93 -11.41 4.38
CA PHE A 26 0.70 -10.88 4.97
C PHE A 26 -0.10 -11.98 5.69
N PHE A 27 -0.26 -13.14 5.05
CA PHE A 27 -1.00 -14.25 5.65
C PHE A 27 -0.29 -14.84 6.87
N ALA A 28 1.03 -15.03 6.81
CA ALA A 28 1.82 -15.49 7.94
C ALA A 28 1.75 -14.50 9.12
N SER A 29 1.88 -13.20 8.83
CA SER A 29 1.71 -12.12 9.82
C SER A 29 0.32 -12.14 10.44
N LEU A 30 -0.73 -12.34 9.63
CA LEU A 30 -2.10 -12.48 10.14
C LEU A 30 -2.23 -13.65 11.09
N GLN A 31 -1.75 -14.84 10.69
CA GLN A 31 -1.81 -16.05 11.51
C GLN A 31 -1.04 -15.92 12.83
N ALA A 32 0.10 -15.23 12.82
CA ALA A 32 0.92 -14.99 14.01
C ALA A 32 0.39 -13.86 14.91
N SER A 33 -0.58 -13.07 14.43
CA SER A 33 -1.09 -11.90 15.15
C SER A 33 -2.09 -12.25 16.25
N SER A 34 -2.25 -11.34 17.21
CA SER A 34 -3.27 -11.44 18.28
C SER A 34 -4.70 -11.15 17.81
N PHE A 35 -4.88 -10.75 16.54
CA PHE A 35 -6.18 -10.49 15.94
C PHE A 35 -6.94 -11.76 15.62
N VAL A 36 -6.27 -12.89 15.41
CA VAL A 36 -6.96 -14.13 15.02
C VAL A 36 -7.80 -14.66 16.18
N THR A 37 -9.03 -15.07 15.87
CA THR A 37 -9.89 -15.84 16.79
C THR A 37 -10.27 -17.17 16.17
N GLN A 38 -10.43 -18.18 17.02
CA GLN A 38 -11.02 -19.47 16.64
C GLN A 38 -12.55 -19.46 16.77
N ASN A 39 -13.11 -18.47 17.48
CA ASN A 39 -14.54 -18.32 17.67
C ASN A 39 -15.10 -17.31 16.64
N PRO A 40 -15.83 -17.75 15.61
CA PRO A 40 -16.37 -16.86 14.58
C PRO A 40 -17.44 -15.88 15.11
N GLU A 41 -18.07 -16.17 16.25
CA GLU A 41 -19.05 -15.26 16.87
C GLU A 41 -18.39 -14.02 17.51
N GLU A 42 -17.09 -14.09 17.81
CA GLU A 42 -16.31 -12.94 18.28
C GLU A 42 -15.72 -12.12 17.13
N ALA A 43 -15.82 -12.61 15.90
CA ALA A 43 -15.14 -12.04 14.75
C ALA A 43 -15.85 -10.78 14.22
N HIS A 44 -15.04 -9.77 13.95
CA HIS A 44 -15.46 -8.52 13.34
C HIS A 44 -15.24 -8.54 11.82
N LEU A 45 -14.21 -9.26 11.36
CA LEU A 45 -13.93 -9.50 9.94
C LEU A 45 -13.63 -10.98 9.69
N PHE A 46 -13.84 -11.39 8.43
CA PHE A 46 -13.58 -12.73 7.95
C PHE A 46 -12.55 -12.70 6.83
N PHE A 47 -11.40 -13.35 7.04
CA PHE A 47 -10.41 -13.51 5.98
C PHE A 47 -10.75 -14.72 5.10
N VAL A 48 -10.72 -14.53 3.78
CA VAL A 48 -11.06 -15.53 2.77
C VAL A 48 -9.77 -16.01 2.07
N PRO A 49 -9.23 -17.17 2.45
CA PRO A 49 -7.91 -17.61 1.99
C PRO A 49 -8.01 -18.42 0.70
N PHE A 50 -7.60 -17.82 -0.42
CA PHE A 50 -7.40 -18.52 -1.70
C PHE A 50 -6.18 -17.98 -2.43
N ALA A 51 -5.53 -18.84 -3.21
CA ALA A 51 -4.42 -18.43 -4.06
C ALA A 51 -4.90 -17.53 -5.20
N SER A 52 -4.23 -16.40 -5.41
CA SER A 52 -4.64 -15.36 -6.36
C SER A 52 -4.42 -15.72 -7.83
N ASN A 53 -3.61 -16.73 -8.13
CA ASN A 53 -3.30 -17.17 -9.49
C ASN A 53 -4.19 -18.31 -10.01
N ILE A 54 -5.19 -18.77 -9.25
CA ILE A 54 -6.09 -19.82 -9.71
C ILE A 54 -7.17 -19.28 -10.65
N PRO A 55 -7.75 -20.11 -11.54
CA PRO A 55 -8.82 -19.67 -12.43
C PRO A 55 -10.02 -19.09 -11.66
N THR A 56 -10.65 -18.04 -12.18
CA THR A 56 -11.82 -17.38 -11.56
C THR A 56 -12.94 -18.36 -11.25
N ARG A 57 -13.20 -19.33 -12.13
CA ARG A 57 -14.16 -20.42 -11.89
C ARG A 57 -13.85 -21.25 -10.63
N SER A 58 -12.57 -21.41 -10.29
CA SER A 58 -12.17 -22.10 -9.06
C SER A 58 -12.39 -21.24 -7.82
N ILE A 59 -12.13 -19.93 -7.90
CA ILE A 59 -12.48 -18.98 -6.84
C ILE A 59 -14.00 -18.98 -6.63
N ALA A 60 -14.80 -18.95 -7.70
CA ALA A 60 -16.27 -18.97 -7.62
C ALA A 60 -16.79 -20.21 -6.90
N ARG A 61 -16.23 -21.39 -7.23
CA ARG A 61 -16.56 -22.65 -6.53
C ARG A 61 -16.17 -22.58 -5.05
N PHE A 62 -14.99 -22.05 -4.73
CA PHE A 62 -14.55 -21.90 -3.35
C PHE A 62 -15.49 -21.01 -2.53
N ILE A 63 -15.88 -19.83 -3.05
CA ILE A 63 -16.83 -18.94 -2.38
C ILE A 63 -18.21 -19.61 -2.24
N ARG A 64 -18.68 -20.30 -3.26
CA ARG A 64 -19.95 -21.06 -3.19
C ARG A 64 -19.89 -22.10 -2.07
N ASP A 65 -18.80 -22.85 -1.98
CA ASP A 65 -18.65 -23.91 -0.98
C ASP A 65 -18.58 -23.30 0.44
N LEU A 66 -17.83 -22.21 0.64
CA LEU A 66 -17.81 -21.43 1.89
C LEU A 66 -19.20 -20.96 2.33
N ARG A 67 -20.03 -20.51 1.39
CA ARG A 67 -21.41 -20.05 1.66
C ARG A 67 -22.36 -21.17 2.07
N MET A 68 -22.10 -22.38 1.61
CA MET A 68 -22.90 -23.56 1.96
C MET A 68 -22.47 -24.14 3.31
N GLU A 69 -21.17 -24.07 3.62
CA GLU A 69 -20.59 -24.64 4.82
C GLU A 69 -20.74 -23.71 6.04
N PHE A 70 -20.62 -22.40 5.86
CA PHE A 70 -20.62 -21.43 6.94
C PHE A 70 -21.71 -20.35 6.79
N PRO A 71 -22.41 -19.97 7.88
CA PRO A 71 -23.50 -19.00 7.81
C PRO A 71 -23.01 -17.55 7.61
N TYR A 72 -21.75 -17.24 7.96
CA TYR A 72 -21.26 -15.86 8.12
C TYR A 72 -21.24 -15.06 6.82
N TRP A 73 -20.98 -15.68 5.66
CA TRP A 73 -21.01 -14.97 4.38
C TRP A 73 -22.40 -14.38 4.10
N ASN A 74 -23.45 -15.17 4.30
CA ASN A 74 -24.81 -14.77 3.92
C ASN A 74 -25.40 -13.71 4.87
N ARG A 75 -24.80 -13.49 6.06
CA ARG A 75 -25.21 -12.43 7.01
C ARG A 75 -25.03 -11.04 6.43
N THR A 76 -23.96 -10.82 5.67
CA THR A 76 -23.55 -9.51 5.14
C THR A 76 -23.37 -9.51 3.63
N LEU A 77 -23.60 -10.65 2.98
CA LEU A 77 -23.24 -10.90 1.58
C LEU A 77 -21.75 -10.66 1.28
N GLY A 78 -20.88 -10.90 2.26
CA GLY A 78 -19.44 -10.71 2.11
C GLY A 78 -18.93 -9.31 2.45
N ALA A 79 -19.75 -8.43 3.05
CA ALA A 79 -19.34 -7.05 3.34
C ALA A 79 -18.38 -6.91 4.53
N ASP A 80 -18.34 -7.89 5.44
CA ASP A 80 -17.38 -8.05 6.53
C ASP A 80 -16.24 -9.02 6.18
N HIS A 81 -16.05 -9.29 4.88
CA HIS A 81 -15.02 -10.19 4.37
C HIS A 81 -13.91 -9.42 3.67
N PHE A 82 -12.71 -9.97 3.72
CA PHE A 82 -11.57 -9.45 2.96
C PHE A 82 -10.66 -10.58 2.47
N TYR A 83 -9.89 -10.30 1.42
CA TYR A 83 -8.97 -11.26 0.81
C TYR A 83 -7.78 -10.53 0.21
N VAL A 84 -6.65 -11.23 0.07
CA VAL A 84 -5.44 -10.71 -0.57
C VAL A 84 -5.29 -11.28 -1.98
N SER A 85 -5.00 -10.41 -2.95
CA SER A 85 -4.81 -10.80 -4.35
C SER A 85 -3.92 -9.81 -5.11
N CYS A 86 -2.67 -10.19 -5.36
CA CYS A 86 -1.76 -9.39 -6.20
C CYS A 86 -2.21 -9.36 -7.67
N THR A 87 -2.77 -10.45 -8.19
CA THR A 87 -3.28 -10.54 -9.57
C THR A 87 -4.57 -9.76 -9.78
N GLY A 88 -5.24 -9.39 -8.68
CA GLY A 88 -6.53 -8.72 -8.63
C GLY A 88 -7.68 -9.56 -9.16
N LEU A 89 -8.89 -9.31 -8.64
CA LEU A 89 -10.11 -9.85 -9.20
C LEU A 89 -10.78 -8.81 -10.13
N GLY A 90 -11.09 -9.21 -11.35
CA GLY A 90 -11.79 -8.37 -12.32
C GLY A 90 -13.31 -8.35 -12.12
N TYR A 91 -14.02 -7.70 -13.04
CA TYR A 91 -15.48 -7.80 -13.12
C TYR A 91 -15.87 -9.10 -13.81
N GLU A 92 -16.55 -9.97 -13.06
CA GLU A 92 -16.95 -11.31 -13.49
C GLU A 92 -18.49 -11.39 -13.54
N SER A 93 -19.04 -12.38 -14.25
CA SER A 93 -20.50 -12.59 -14.32
C SER A 93 -21.02 -13.61 -13.30
N ASP A 94 -20.14 -14.43 -12.72
CA ASP A 94 -20.52 -15.38 -11.67
C ASP A 94 -20.94 -14.62 -10.41
N ARG A 95 -22.13 -14.93 -9.89
CA ARG A 95 -22.71 -14.26 -8.72
C ARG A 95 -21.76 -14.22 -7.53
N ASN A 96 -21.01 -15.30 -7.28
CA ASN A 96 -20.11 -15.37 -6.13
C ASN A 96 -18.92 -14.41 -6.28
N LEU A 97 -18.42 -14.25 -7.50
CA LEU A 97 -17.32 -13.32 -7.80
C LEU A 97 -17.82 -11.88 -7.83
N VAL A 98 -19.04 -11.64 -8.30
CA VAL A 98 -19.68 -10.32 -8.23
C VAL A 98 -19.83 -9.88 -6.78
N GLU A 99 -20.37 -10.74 -5.91
CA GLU A 99 -20.53 -10.42 -4.47
C GLU A 99 -19.16 -10.25 -3.80
N LEU A 100 -18.21 -11.15 -4.04
CA LEU A 100 -16.83 -11.05 -3.52
C LEU A 100 -16.18 -9.72 -3.94
N LYS A 101 -16.24 -9.35 -5.23
CA LYS A 101 -15.59 -8.13 -5.73
C LYS A 101 -16.30 -6.86 -5.27
N LYS A 102 -17.63 -6.85 -5.15
CA LYS A 102 -18.39 -5.65 -4.77
C LYS A 102 -18.41 -5.40 -3.27
N ASN A 103 -18.57 -6.45 -2.47
CA ASN A 103 -18.86 -6.30 -1.05
C ASN A 103 -17.59 -6.43 -0.20
N SER A 104 -16.75 -7.42 -0.49
CA SER A 104 -15.54 -7.70 0.29
C SER A 104 -14.40 -6.73 -0.03
N VAL A 105 -13.53 -6.46 0.94
CA VAL A 105 -12.33 -5.65 0.73
C VAL A 105 -11.25 -6.49 0.03
N GLN A 106 -10.76 -6.04 -1.12
CA GLN A 106 -9.58 -6.63 -1.74
C GLN A 106 -8.33 -5.91 -1.23
N ILE A 107 -7.38 -6.69 -0.76
CA ILE A 107 -6.02 -6.26 -0.47
C ILE A 107 -5.17 -6.57 -1.70
N SER A 108 -4.77 -5.53 -2.43
CA SER A 108 -3.96 -5.62 -3.65
C SER A 108 -2.49 -5.38 -3.36
N CYS A 109 -1.61 -5.91 -4.20
CA CYS A 109 -0.18 -5.65 -4.12
C CYS A 109 0.17 -4.50 -5.05
N SER A 110 1.04 -3.60 -4.60
CA SER A 110 1.58 -2.55 -5.47
C SER A 110 2.62 -3.12 -6.44
N PRO A 111 2.62 -2.74 -7.74
CA PRO A 111 1.60 -1.93 -8.42
C PRO A 111 0.31 -2.72 -8.69
N VAL A 112 -0.84 -2.05 -8.60
CA VAL A 112 -2.13 -2.73 -8.73
C VAL A 112 -2.49 -2.95 -10.21
N PRO A 113 -3.02 -4.12 -10.60
CA PRO A 113 -3.47 -4.36 -11.96
C PRO A 113 -4.61 -3.43 -12.40
N GLU A 114 -4.48 -2.88 -13.61
CA GLU A 114 -5.46 -1.96 -14.18
C GLU A 114 -6.87 -2.58 -14.25
N GLY A 115 -7.89 -1.78 -13.88
CA GLY A 115 -9.29 -2.20 -13.91
C GLY A 115 -9.69 -3.22 -12.85
N LYS A 116 -8.79 -3.61 -11.94
CA LYS A 116 -9.04 -4.61 -10.89
C LYS A 116 -9.00 -4.05 -9.48
N PHE A 117 -9.06 -2.74 -9.32
CA PHE A 117 -9.04 -2.05 -8.03
C PHE A 117 -10.26 -1.15 -7.89
N VAL A 118 -10.84 -1.11 -6.69
CA VAL A 118 -11.96 -0.23 -6.35
C VAL A 118 -11.49 0.79 -5.30
N PRO A 119 -11.12 2.02 -5.70
CA PRO A 119 -10.50 3.04 -4.85
C PRO A 119 -11.12 3.32 -3.47
N HIS A 120 -12.45 3.29 -3.37
CA HIS A 120 -13.16 3.62 -2.14
C HIS A 120 -13.40 2.39 -1.23
N LYS A 121 -12.79 1.25 -1.56
CA LYS A 121 -13.04 -0.04 -0.90
C LYS A 121 -11.79 -0.89 -0.74
N ASP A 122 -11.04 -1.03 -1.82
CA ASP A 122 -9.87 -1.88 -1.89
C ASP A 122 -8.67 -1.12 -1.31
N ILE A 123 -7.69 -1.86 -0.80
CA ILE A 123 -6.48 -1.30 -0.18
C ILE A 123 -5.25 -1.88 -0.85
N THR A 124 -4.13 -1.18 -0.78
CA THR A 124 -2.88 -1.58 -1.42
C THR A 124 -1.80 -1.85 -0.39
N LEU A 125 -1.22 -3.05 -0.44
CA LEU A 125 -0.04 -3.40 0.33
C LEU A 125 1.17 -2.60 -0.15
N PRO A 126 1.97 -2.05 0.79
CA PRO A 126 3.26 -1.50 0.44
C PRO A 126 4.15 -2.61 -0.15
N PRO A 127 4.99 -2.28 -1.15
CA PRO A 127 5.98 -3.22 -1.66
C PRO A 127 6.85 -3.78 -0.54
N LEU A 128 7.42 -4.97 -0.76
CA LEU A 128 8.36 -5.57 0.19
C LEU A 128 9.62 -4.70 0.32
N ALA A 129 9.67 -3.89 1.36
CA ALA A 129 10.87 -3.20 1.79
C ALA A 129 11.47 -3.95 2.98
N SER A 130 12.52 -4.73 2.71
CA SER A 130 13.40 -5.20 3.79
C SER A 130 14.25 -4.02 4.27
N PHE A 131 14.18 -3.69 5.56
CA PHE A 131 14.96 -2.62 6.18
C PHE A 131 16.16 -3.15 6.97
N THR A 132 16.73 -4.27 6.54
CA THR A 132 17.89 -4.93 7.17
C THR A 132 19.11 -4.02 7.37
N TYR A 133 19.22 -2.92 6.61
CA TYR A 133 20.34 -1.98 6.65
C TYR A 133 19.96 -0.58 7.19
N ALA A 134 19.10 -0.54 8.22
CA ALA A 134 18.54 0.67 8.84
C ALA A 134 19.53 1.66 9.48
N SER A 135 20.85 1.42 9.40
CA SER A 135 21.88 2.18 10.11
C SER A 135 22.75 3.09 9.23
N HIS A 136 22.42 3.28 7.95
CA HIS A 136 23.13 4.28 7.13
C HIS A 136 22.60 5.68 7.43
N SER A 137 23.44 6.48 8.10
CA SER A 137 23.23 7.93 8.24
C SER A 137 23.02 8.55 6.85
N PRO A 138 22.10 9.51 6.67
CA PRO A 138 21.99 10.26 5.43
C PRO A 138 23.35 10.92 5.15
N GLY A 139 24.12 10.34 4.22
CA GLY A 139 25.37 10.94 3.77
C GLY A 139 25.10 12.30 3.13
N ASN A 140 26.18 13.06 2.86
CA ASN A 140 26.05 14.30 2.09
C ASN A 140 25.32 14.01 0.77
N LYS A 141 24.25 14.77 0.51
CA LYS A 141 23.44 14.62 -0.70
C LYS A 141 24.25 15.14 -1.90
N THR A 142 24.94 14.25 -2.60
CA THR A 142 25.79 14.58 -3.76
C THR A 142 25.06 14.44 -5.09
N THR A 143 23.98 13.66 -5.13
CA THR A 143 23.23 13.35 -6.34
C THR A 143 21.90 14.09 -6.32
N ARG A 144 21.59 14.81 -7.40
CA ARG A 144 20.33 15.58 -7.46
C ARG A 144 19.14 14.66 -7.72
N TYR A 145 19.18 13.86 -8.77
CA TYR A 145 18.09 12.98 -9.16
C TYR A 145 18.54 11.53 -9.31
N LEU A 146 17.85 10.61 -8.64
CA LEU A 146 17.93 9.17 -8.86
C LEU A 146 16.67 8.72 -9.57
N VAL A 147 16.78 7.94 -10.64
CA VAL A 147 15.62 7.43 -11.39
C VAL A 147 15.46 5.95 -11.10
N MET A 148 14.37 5.59 -10.42
CA MET A 148 14.00 4.21 -10.17
C MET A 148 13.30 3.65 -11.41
N HIS A 149 13.97 2.75 -12.11
CA HIS A 149 13.51 2.24 -13.39
C HIS A 149 13.49 0.71 -13.41
N ASN A 150 12.37 0.17 -13.91
CA ASN A 150 12.25 -1.24 -14.22
C ASN A 150 12.60 -1.46 -15.71
N VAL A 151 13.66 -2.23 -15.96
CA VAL A 151 14.19 -2.53 -17.30
C VAL A 151 13.14 -3.16 -18.23
N ALA A 152 12.11 -3.79 -17.68
CA ALA A 152 11.02 -4.38 -18.47
C ALA A 152 10.08 -3.34 -19.12
N LYS A 153 10.17 -2.05 -18.74
CA LYS A 153 9.26 -0.99 -19.20
C LYS A 153 10.05 0.29 -19.51
N ASP A 154 10.55 0.39 -20.75
CA ASP A 154 11.14 1.62 -21.26
C ASP A 154 10.06 2.58 -21.76
N SER A 155 10.07 3.80 -21.25
CA SER A 155 9.23 4.90 -21.71
C SER A 155 10.08 5.96 -22.43
N LYS A 156 9.43 6.81 -23.23
CA LYS A 156 10.11 7.95 -23.88
C LYS A 156 10.81 8.84 -22.85
N LEU A 157 10.16 9.09 -21.70
CA LEU A 157 10.72 9.90 -20.63
C LEU A 157 11.95 9.24 -20.00
N VAL A 158 11.91 7.94 -19.71
CA VAL A 158 13.07 7.21 -19.16
C VAL A 158 14.30 7.34 -20.08
N ASN A 159 14.10 7.24 -21.39
CA ASN A 159 15.19 7.40 -22.36
C ASN A 159 15.75 8.82 -22.40
N GLU A 160 14.89 9.84 -22.28
CA GLU A 160 15.35 11.23 -22.16
C GLU A 160 16.13 11.46 -20.86
N LEU A 161 15.64 10.93 -19.72
CA LEU A 161 16.30 11.03 -18.42
C LEU A 161 17.68 10.35 -18.43
N ARG A 162 17.79 9.17 -19.05
CA ARG A 162 19.05 8.41 -19.18
C ARG A 162 20.14 9.19 -19.92
N ASN A 163 19.74 10.09 -20.83
CA ASN A 163 20.66 10.89 -21.65
C ASN A 163 21.02 12.25 -21.01
N ASP A 164 20.44 12.59 -19.85
CA ASP A 164 20.70 13.84 -19.15
C ASP A 164 21.65 13.60 -17.96
N SER A 165 22.73 14.36 -17.89
CA SER A 165 23.82 14.17 -16.91
C SER A 165 23.42 14.40 -15.46
N ASP A 166 22.29 15.06 -15.19
CA ASP A 166 21.84 15.34 -13.83
C ASP A 166 21.12 14.14 -13.19
N PHE A 167 20.78 13.11 -13.98
CA PHE A 167 20.02 11.94 -13.54
C PHE A 167 20.89 10.70 -13.45
N LEU A 168 20.87 10.06 -12.28
CA LEU A 168 21.48 8.75 -12.07
C LEU A 168 20.41 7.66 -12.24
N MET A 169 20.65 6.70 -13.13
CA MET A 169 19.74 5.58 -13.32
C MET A 169 19.98 4.47 -12.29
N GLU A 170 18.92 4.05 -11.61
CA GLU A 170 18.85 2.80 -10.84
C GLU A 170 17.97 1.81 -11.61
N SER A 171 18.53 0.67 -11.98
CA SER A 171 17.84 -0.35 -12.76
C SER A 171 17.69 -1.61 -11.92
N GLU A 172 16.47 -2.13 -11.82
CA GLU A 172 16.21 -3.39 -11.15
C GLU A 172 16.59 -4.61 -12.04
N PRO A 173 17.10 -5.71 -11.47
CA PRO A 173 17.38 -5.91 -10.05
C PRO A 173 18.65 -5.20 -9.59
N SER A 174 18.54 -4.41 -8.52
CA SER A 174 19.69 -3.69 -7.95
C SER A 174 20.32 -4.47 -6.78
N ASN A 175 21.64 -4.32 -6.59
CA ASN A 175 22.26 -4.79 -5.36
C ASN A 175 21.77 -3.92 -4.19
N GLU A 176 21.26 -4.54 -3.13
CA GLU A 176 20.63 -3.82 -2.01
C GLU A 176 21.54 -2.78 -1.36
N MET A 177 22.85 -3.06 -1.24
CA MET A 177 23.82 -2.12 -0.67
C MET A 177 24.01 -0.89 -1.56
N THR A 178 24.15 -1.11 -2.87
CA THR A 178 24.27 -0.03 -3.86
C THR A 178 23.01 0.84 -3.90
N LEU A 179 21.83 0.20 -3.85
CA LEU A 179 20.55 0.91 -3.80
C LEU A 179 20.46 1.80 -2.56
N VAL A 180 20.77 1.26 -1.38
CA VAL A 180 20.75 2.02 -0.11
C VAL A 180 21.72 3.19 -0.15
N GLU A 181 22.94 3.00 -0.67
CA GLU A 181 23.91 4.09 -0.82
C GLU A 181 23.39 5.20 -1.74
N ARG A 182 22.85 4.82 -2.91
CA ARG A 182 22.34 5.78 -3.90
C ARG A 182 21.12 6.53 -3.39
N LEU A 183 20.19 5.86 -2.71
CA LEU A 183 19.06 6.51 -2.03
C LEU A 183 19.54 7.49 -0.95
N GLY A 184 20.53 7.08 -0.14
CA GLY A 184 21.13 7.90 0.89
C GLY A 184 21.78 9.18 0.36
N ARG A 185 22.41 9.12 -0.82
CA ARG A 185 23.12 10.25 -1.46
C ARG A 185 22.26 11.12 -2.37
N SER A 186 21.02 10.70 -2.66
CA SER A 186 20.15 11.38 -3.62
C SER A 186 19.15 12.31 -2.95
N MET A 187 18.95 13.50 -3.53
CA MET A 187 17.96 14.48 -3.06
C MET A 187 16.54 14.08 -3.45
N PHE A 188 16.36 13.67 -4.70
CA PHE A 188 15.07 13.30 -5.30
C PHE A 188 15.14 11.91 -5.94
N CYS A 189 14.07 11.13 -5.76
CA CYS A 189 13.95 9.79 -6.33
C CYS A 189 12.73 9.74 -7.24
N LEU A 190 12.96 9.60 -8.54
CA LEU A 190 11.90 9.56 -9.55
C LEU A 190 11.31 8.17 -9.66
N PHE A 191 9.99 8.11 -9.74
CA PHE A 191 9.20 6.91 -9.98
C PHE A 191 8.21 7.18 -11.13
N GLU A 192 8.03 6.21 -12.02
CA GLU A 192 6.97 6.24 -13.02
C GLU A 192 5.76 5.45 -12.51
N TYR A 193 4.59 6.09 -12.44
CA TYR A 193 3.38 5.44 -11.96
C TYR A 193 2.94 4.29 -12.86
N GLY A 194 2.47 3.19 -12.26
CA GLY A 194 2.14 1.95 -12.99
C GLY A 194 3.37 1.23 -13.55
N ALA A 195 4.59 1.64 -13.19
CA ALA A 195 5.79 0.81 -13.26
C ALA A 195 6.11 0.26 -11.86
N ASP A 196 7.36 -0.08 -11.60
CA ASP A 196 7.78 -0.51 -10.28
C ASP A 196 7.95 0.68 -9.33
N ILE A 197 7.25 0.65 -8.20
CA ILE A 197 7.40 1.60 -7.09
C ILE A 197 7.98 0.94 -5.84
N SER A 198 8.58 -0.24 -5.96
CA SER A 198 9.13 -1.03 -4.86
C SER A 198 10.08 -0.25 -3.96
N GLY A 199 10.88 0.65 -4.55
CA GLY A 199 11.82 1.51 -3.85
C GLY A 199 11.21 2.66 -3.05
N ILE A 200 9.89 2.93 -3.13
CA ILE A 200 9.30 4.15 -2.54
C ILE A 200 9.43 4.20 -1.02
N GLY A 201 9.20 3.08 -0.33
CA GLY A 201 9.37 2.99 1.13
C GLY A 201 10.82 3.23 1.55
N LYS A 202 11.79 2.69 0.80
CA LYS A 202 13.22 2.91 1.03
C LYS A 202 13.62 4.36 0.73
N ALA A 203 13.13 4.96 -0.36
CA ALA A 203 13.39 6.36 -0.68
C ALA A 203 12.93 7.30 0.44
N LEU A 204 11.70 7.10 0.94
CA LEU A 204 11.17 7.82 2.09
C LEU A 204 12.07 7.65 3.32
N ARG A 205 12.49 6.41 3.62
CA ARG A 205 13.35 6.08 4.77
C ARG A 205 14.70 6.79 4.72
N PHE A 206 15.33 6.88 3.55
CA PHE A 206 16.63 7.53 3.35
C PHE A 206 16.53 9.04 3.04
N GLY A 207 15.34 9.62 3.18
CA GLY A 207 15.11 11.05 2.95
C GLY A 207 15.33 11.49 1.51
N CYS A 208 15.19 10.56 0.56
CA CYS A 208 15.13 10.87 -0.86
C CYS A 208 13.69 11.24 -1.21
N VAL A 209 13.43 12.51 -1.51
CA VAL A 209 12.06 13.00 -1.73
C VAL A 209 11.50 12.35 -3.01
N PRO A 210 10.40 11.57 -2.95
CA PRO A 210 9.89 10.94 -4.14
C PRO A 210 9.31 11.97 -5.11
N VAL A 211 9.64 11.82 -6.38
CA VAL A 211 9.07 12.55 -7.51
C VAL A 211 8.31 11.53 -8.34
N MET A 212 7.00 11.70 -8.44
CA MET A 212 6.14 10.72 -9.03
C MET A 212 5.60 11.23 -10.37
N VAL A 213 6.00 10.57 -11.44
CA VAL A 213 5.58 10.89 -12.81
C VAL A 213 4.27 10.18 -13.11
N THR A 214 3.21 10.93 -13.36
CA THR A 214 1.90 10.39 -13.75
C THR A 214 1.05 11.44 -14.47
N ASP A 215 0.19 10.99 -15.39
CA ASP A 215 -0.91 11.81 -15.93
C ASP A 215 -2.28 11.36 -15.40
N ARG A 216 -2.30 10.35 -14.52
CA ARG A 216 -3.51 9.77 -13.95
C ARG A 216 -3.61 10.07 -12.46
N PRO A 217 -4.81 10.34 -11.93
CA PRO A 217 -5.01 10.47 -10.50
C PRO A 217 -4.70 9.14 -9.82
N MET A 218 -3.80 9.17 -8.83
CA MET A 218 -3.44 7.98 -8.08
C MET A 218 -4.47 7.72 -7.01
N GLN A 219 -4.96 6.49 -7.00
CA GLN A 219 -6.02 6.09 -6.09
C GLN A 219 -5.70 4.78 -5.36
N ASP A 220 -4.55 4.18 -5.66
CA ASP A 220 -4.15 2.83 -5.27
C ASP A 220 -2.75 2.81 -4.65
N LEU A 221 -2.21 3.96 -4.19
CA LEU A 221 -0.96 3.93 -3.43
C LEU A 221 -1.19 3.23 -2.07
N PRO A 222 -0.15 2.65 -1.49
CA PRO A 222 -0.23 2.14 -0.13
C PRO A 222 -0.69 3.23 0.85
N LEU A 223 -1.55 2.85 1.80
CA LEU A 223 -1.97 3.75 2.88
C LEU A 223 -2.58 5.09 2.42
N MET A 224 -3.22 5.15 1.24
CA MET A 224 -3.82 6.39 0.70
C MET A 224 -4.79 7.10 1.65
N ASP A 225 -5.57 6.35 2.42
CA ASP A 225 -6.54 6.91 3.38
C ASP A 225 -5.90 7.37 4.69
N VAL A 226 -4.62 7.05 4.89
CA VAL A 226 -3.85 7.37 6.09
C VAL A 226 -2.85 8.49 5.82
N LEU A 227 -2.11 8.39 4.71
CA LEU A 227 -1.03 9.29 4.36
C LEU A 227 -1.52 10.38 3.41
N ASN A 228 -1.22 11.64 3.74
CA ASN A 228 -1.38 12.73 2.80
C ASN A 228 -0.21 12.73 1.78
N TRP A 229 -0.35 11.93 0.72
CA TRP A 229 0.64 11.79 -0.34
C TRP A 229 1.07 13.11 -0.99
N GLN A 230 0.18 14.10 -1.06
CA GLN A 230 0.49 15.45 -1.59
C GLN A 230 1.49 16.23 -0.75
N LYS A 231 1.70 15.85 0.52
CA LYS A 231 2.68 16.48 1.42
C LYS A 231 4.03 15.75 1.47
N ILE A 232 4.13 14.55 0.90
CA ILE A 232 5.33 13.70 0.98
C ILE A 232 5.93 13.39 -0.40
N VAL A 233 5.20 13.65 -1.48
CA VAL A 233 5.63 13.36 -2.86
C VAL A 233 5.41 14.58 -3.75
N VAL A 234 6.36 14.83 -4.64
CA VAL A 234 6.24 15.82 -5.71
C VAL A 234 5.65 15.15 -6.95
N PHE A 235 4.49 15.60 -7.41
CA PHE A 235 3.85 15.05 -8.60
C PHE A 235 4.20 15.82 -9.86
N VAL A 236 4.49 15.11 -10.94
CA VAL A 236 4.82 15.70 -12.25
C VAL A 236 4.10 14.97 -13.38
N GLY A 237 3.59 15.73 -14.35
CA GLY A 237 2.97 15.17 -15.57
C GLY A 237 4.03 14.57 -16.50
N SER A 238 3.67 13.51 -17.22
CA SER A 238 4.63 12.82 -18.11
C SER A 238 4.88 13.58 -19.42
N GLY A 239 3.92 14.40 -19.86
CA GLY A 239 3.94 15.05 -21.18
C GLY A 239 5.04 16.10 -21.39
N GLY A 240 5.65 16.62 -20.33
CA GLY A 240 6.63 17.70 -20.41
C GLY A 240 8.11 17.27 -20.46
N GLY A 241 8.39 15.97 -20.40
CA GLY A 241 9.76 15.44 -20.48
C GLY A 241 10.65 15.87 -19.30
N VAL A 242 11.96 15.79 -19.52
CA VAL A 242 12.99 16.13 -18.52
C VAL A 242 12.90 17.58 -18.04
N LYS A 243 12.57 18.52 -18.95
CA LYS A 243 12.47 19.95 -18.62
C LYS A 243 11.37 20.22 -17.60
N GLU A 244 10.24 19.53 -17.72
CA GLU A 244 9.11 19.68 -16.81
C GLU A 244 9.42 19.11 -15.43
N VAL A 245 10.08 17.94 -15.38
CA VAL A 245 10.58 17.36 -14.12
C VAL A 245 11.45 18.35 -13.37
N LYS A 246 12.49 18.90 -14.02
CA LYS A 246 13.38 19.90 -13.39
C LYS A 246 12.58 21.12 -12.91
N ARG A 247 11.73 21.68 -13.76
CA ARG A 247 10.90 22.86 -13.46
C ARG A 247 9.98 22.66 -12.26
N VAL A 248 9.33 21.49 -12.15
CA VAL A 248 8.40 21.18 -11.05
C VAL A 248 9.16 20.95 -9.76
N VAL A 249 10.26 20.18 -9.79
CA VAL A 249 11.08 19.93 -8.61
C VAL A 249 11.71 21.22 -8.08
N ASP A 250 12.28 22.05 -8.96
CA ASP A 250 12.88 23.34 -8.58
C ASP A 250 11.84 24.33 -8.03
N ARG A 251 10.55 24.14 -8.36
CA ARG A 251 9.46 24.93 -7.78
C ARG A 251 9.02 24.38 -6.42
N ALA A 252 8.84 23.07 -6.31
CA ALA A 252 8.37 22.40 -5.10
C ALA A 252 9.41 22.42 -3.97
N CYS A 253 10.68 22.63 -4.32
CA CYS A 253 11.79 22.69 -3.38
C CYS A 253 12.50 24.04 -3.43
N ARG A 254 11.72 25.13 -3.38
CA ARG A 254 12.24 26.47 -3.03
C ARG A 254 12.27 26.60 -1.51
N ASP A 255 13.34 27.17 -0.98
CA ASP A 255 13.51 27.42 0.45
C ASP A 255 13.32 26.14 1.31
N ASP A 256 12.76 26.24 2.52
CA ASP A 256 12.67 25.15 3.49
C ASP A 256 11.56 24.11 3.18
N GLU A 257 10.74 24.31 2.13
CA GLU A 257 9.58 23.44 1.81
C GLU A 257 10.01 21.98 1.50
N CYS A 258 11.18 21.83 0.88
CA CYS A 258 11.72 20.52 0.54
C CYS A 258 12.12 19.72 1.79
N GLU A 259 12.62 20.42 2.81
CA GLU A 259 12.99 19.80 4.08
C GLU A 259 11.75 19.34 4.84
N GLY A 260 10.67 20.13 4.82
CA GLY A 260 9.37 19.73 5.35
C GLY A 260 8.86 18.45 4.68
N THR A 261 8.82 18.43 3.34
CA THR A 261 8.41 17.24 2.55
C THR A 261 9.26 16.02 2.90
N ARG A 262 10.58 16.19 2.96
CA ARG A 262 11.53 15.12 3.32
C ARG A 262 11.26 14.58 4.72
N ARG A 263 11.14 15.46 5.72
CA ARG A 263 10.89 15.07 7.12
C ARG A 263 9.58 14.31 7.26
N LEU A 264 8.53 14.77 6.61
CA LEU A 264 7.23 14.10 6.61
C LEU A 264 7.32 12.72 5.94
N GLY A 265 8.00 12.62 4.80
CA GLY A 265 8.23 11.34 4.12
C GLY A 265 9.04 10.35 4.97
N THR A 266 10.13 10.79 5.60
CA THR A 266 10.93 9.96 6.49
C THR A 266 10.14 9.47 7.70
N ALA A 267 9.28 10.32 8.28
CA ALA A 267 8.37 9.88 9.34
C ALA A 267 7.38 8.81 8.85
N ALA A 268 6.81 8.98 7.64
CA ALA A 268 5.88 8.00 7.06
C ALA A 268 6.54 6.65 6.73
N SER A 269 7.86 6.63 6.48
CA SER A 269 8.59 5.43 6.05
C SER A 269 8.49 4.24 7.01
N GLN A 270 8.28 4.48 8.31
CA GLN A 270 8.12 3.43 9.32
C GLN A 270 6.94 2.50 9.00
N HIS A 271 5.92 3.02 8.32
CA HIS A 271 4.68 2.29 7.98
C HIS A 271 4.81 1.42 6.72
N PHE A 272 5.96 1.45 6.05
CA PHE A 272 6.25 0.62 4.87
C PHE A 272 7.13 -0.60 5.23
N GLY A 273 7.50 -0.74 6.49
CA GLY A 273 8.37 -1.82 6.96
C GLY A 273 7.60 -3.09 7.25
N TRP A 274 8.11 -4.21 6.74
CA TRP A 274 7.61 -5.53 7.10
C TRP A 274 8.54 -6.18 8.10
N ASN A 275 8.00 -6.57 9.26
CA ASN A 275 8.73 -7.32 10.28
C ASN A 275 8.37 -8.79 10.19
N GLU A 276 9.33 -9.66 10.56
CA GLU A 276 9.09 -11.10 10.68
C GLU A 276 8.02 -11.41 11.73
N ILE A 277 8.11 -10.73 12.87
CA ILE A 277 7.06 -10.68 13.89
C ILE A 277 6.37 -9.33 13.78
N PRO A 278 5.05 -9.26 13.52
CA PRO A 278 4.38 -7.98 13.34
C PRO A 278 4.49 -7.06 14.57
N GLU A 279 4.83 -5.80 14.33
CA GLU A 279 5.00 -4.76 15.36
C GLU A 279 4.01 -3.60 15.15
N PRO A 280 3.56 -2.91 16.22
CA PRO A 280 2.68 -1.75 16.08
C PRO A 280 3.23 -0.72 15.08
N TYR A 281 2.36 -0.25 14.19
CA TYR A 281 2.64 0.72 13.12
C TYR A 281 3.49 0.22 11.95
N ASP A 282 3.87 -1.05 11.92
CA ASP A 282 4.45 -1.66 10.72
C ASP A 282 3.42 -1.81 9.60
N SER A 283 3.86 -2.23 8.40
CA SER A 283 2.98 -2.41 7.25
C SER A 283 1.76 -3.26 7.61
N PHE A 284 1.95 -4.42 8.24
CA PHE A 284 0.85 -5.32 8.58
C PHE A 284 -0.18 -4.66 9.50
N TYR A 285 0.24 -4.04 10.60
CA TYR A 285 -0.68 -3.37 11.52
C TYR A 285 -1.42 -2.20 10.88
N MET A 286 -0.77 -1.47 9.98
CA MET A 286 -1.38 -0.37 9.26
C MET A 286 -2.48 -0.87 8.32
N GLU A 287 -2.28 -2.01 7.65
CA GLU A 287 -3.31 -2.63 6.81
C GLU A 287 -4.50 -3.16 7.63
N ILE A 288 -4.25 -3.79 8.79
CA ILE A 288 -5.31 -4.25 9.67
C ILE A 288 -6.12 -3.06 10.21
N ALA A 289 -5.45 -1.99 10.65
CA ALA A 289 -6.11 -0.78 11.10
C ALA A 289 -6.95 -0.13 9.99
N HIS A 290 -6.45 -0.14 8.75
CA HIS A 290 -7.19 0.36 7.60
C HIS A 290 -8.45 -0.48 7.32
N ASN A 291 -8.34 -1.81 7.28
CA ASN A 291 -9.50 -2.69 7.15
C ASN A 291 -10.57 -2.42 8.23
N PHE A 292 -10.13 -2.25 9.48
CA PHE A 292 -11.03 -1.92 10.59
C PHE A 292 -11.74 -0.57 10.41
N LEU A 293 -11.03 0.45 9.93
CA LEU A 293 -11.61 1.76 9.63
C LEU A 293 -12.68 1.63 8.54
N LEU A 294 -12.40 0.92 7.44
CA LEU A 294 -13.35 0.72 6.35
C LEU A 294 -14.61 0.00 6.83
N LEU A 295 -14.47 -1.03 7.67
CA LEU A 295 -15.60 -1.70 8.30
C LEU A 295 -16.44 -0.73 9.16
N SER A 296 -15.78 0.09 9.98
CA SER A 296 -16.45 1.04 10.88
C SER A 296 -17.26 2.09 10.11
N LEU A 297 -16.71 2.59 8.99
CA LEU A 297 -17.39 3.55 8.12
C LEU A 297 -18.63 2.94 7.44
N ARG A 298 -18.58 1.65 7.09
CA ARG A 298 -19.69 0.93 6.41
C ARG A 298 -20.82 0.52 7.33
N SER A 299 -20.55 0.38 8.63
CA SER A 299 -21.48 -0.20 9.61
C SER A 299 -22.26 0.82 10.44
N HIS A 300 -22.13 2.13 10.17
CA HIS A 300 -22.69 3.22 11.00
C HIS A 300 -22.32 3.11 12.50
N LEU A 301 -21.30 2.32 12.85
CA LEU A 301 -20.71 2.28 14.19
C LEU A 301 -19.76 3.46 14.36
N GLY A 302 -20.33 4.63 14.70
CA GLY A 302 -19.68 5.78 15.31
C GLY A 302 -18.30 6.20 14.78
N MET A 303 -18.28 7.17 13.85
CA MET A 303 -17.09 7.95 13.43
C MET A 303 -16.21 8.49 14.57
N SER A 304 -16.73 8.57 15.81
CA SER A 304 -16.09 9.21 16.96
C SER A 304 -14.90 8.44 17.55
N LEU A 305 -14.73 7.14 17.28
CA LEU A 305 -13.73 6.32 17.99
C LEU A 305 -12.37 6.23 17.27
N VAL A 306 -12.37 6.18 15.93
CA VAL A 306 -11.12 6.04 15.15
C VAL A 306 -10.31 7.33 15.21
N VAL A 307 -10.95 8.50 15.12
CA VAL A 307 -10.30 9.81 15.28
C VAL A 307 -9.58 9.94 16.64
N ARG A 308 -10.11 9.34 17.71
CA ARG A 308 -9.45 9.33 19.03
C ARG A 308 -8.24 8.38 19.11
N MET A 309 -8.25 7.27 18.36
CA MET A 309 -7.12 6.34 18.34
C MET A 309 -5.90 6.95 17.61
N TRP A 310 -6.14 7.69 16.52
CA TRP A 310 -5.11 8.42 15.78
C TRP A 310 -4.55 9.64 16.55
N LEU A 311 -5.38 10.31 17.38
CA LEU A 311 -4.97 11.51 18.12
C LEU A 311 -4.35 11.23 19.50
N SER A 312 -4.61 10.08 20.15
CA SER A 312 -4.26 9.88 21.58
C SER A 312 -2.77 9.69 21.91
N LYS A 313 -1.87 9.67 20.91
CA LYS A 313 -0.41 9.61 21.15
C LYS A 313 0.43 10.67 20.43
N GLY A 314 -0.17 11.66 19.76
CA GLY A 314 0.59 12.77 19.16
C GLY A 314 1.66 12.36 18.13
N SER A 315 1.67 11.12 17.62
CA SER A 315 2.76 10.58 16.79
C SER A 315 2.54 10.65 15.28
N CYS A 316 1.38 11.10 14.80
CA CYS A 316 1.16 11.28 13.36
C CYS A 316 0.54 12.66 13.05
N SER A 317 1.39 13.66 12.80
CA SER A 317 0.97 14.97 12.27
C SER A 317 0.52 14.92 10.79
N LEU A 318 0.62 13.74 10.15
CA LEU A 318 0.32 13.48 8.74
C LEU A 318 -1.05 12.85 8.49
N CYS A 319 -1.69 12.36 9.53
CA CYS A 319 -2.92 11.59 9.44
C CYS A 319 -4.11 12.55 9.38
N LEU A 320 -4.94 12.45 8.33
CA LEU A 320 -6.09 13.34 8.14
C LEU A 320 -7.19 13.03 9.18
N ALA A 321 -7.70 14.08 9.80
CA ALA A 321 -8.99 14.05 10.48
C ALA A 321 -10.08 13.95 9.40
N VAL A 322 -10.82 12.83 9.37
CA VAL A 322 -12.06 12.71 8.59
C VAL A 322 -13.12 13.57 9.29
N GLY A 323 -13.09 14.87 9.03
CA GLY A 323 -14.04 15.86 9.53
C GLY A 323 -15.10 16.16 8.48
N GLY A 324 -16.23 15.43 8.54
CA GLY A 324 -17.46 15.86 7.89
C GLY A 324 -18.11 16.98 8.69
N GLN A 325 -18.36 18.13 8.05
CA GLN A 325 -19.23 19.18 8.57
C GLN A 325 -20.62 18.60 8.85
N VAL A 326 -21.09 18.76 10.08
CA VAL A 326 -22.50 18.59 10.43
C VAL A 326 -23.20 19.89 9.99
N PRO A 327 -24.24 19.86 9.13
CA PRO A 327 -25.06 21.04 8.91
C PRO A 327 -25.84 21.33 10.19
N GLY A 328 -25.81 22.60 10.62
CA GLY A 328 -26.52 23.09 11.81
C GLY A 328 -28.04 23.12 11.66
#